data_AF-A0A4P7R079-F1
#
_entry.id   AF-A0A4P7R079-F1
#
_cell.length_a   1.000
_cell.length_b   1.000
_cell.length_c   1.000
_cell.angle_alpha   90.00
_cell.angle_beta   90.00
_cell.angle_gamma   90.00
#
_symmetry.space_group_name_H-M   'P 1'
#
loop_
_entity.id
_entity.type
_entity.pdbx_description
1 polymer ?
#
loop_
_entity_poly.entity_id
_entity_poly.type
_entity_poly.pdbx_seq_one_letter_code
_entity_poly.pdbx_strand_id
1 'polypeptide(L)'
;MQPVDQIKSYLDGKTKIAAFYDTVTKDKQLQAYIEQATDIPPYTNDGDLLLYILNQNPAAVASDINIKDALAKFLKVMGIEHQVDQTSLDRYELVLDATPAWLSLPDSYIDILLENIPTTLGRTARVKAIKNKISDEFRYLKKPPKWLQEPAWIFAGDRPLIFIGQLDLGDLLHDDAQVYVFFDNSNQAFLTVKQCA
;
A
#
# COMPACT_ATOMS: atom_id res chain seq x y z
N MET A 1 6.51 -30.91 0.31
CA MET A 1 7.02 -30.11 1.45
C MET A 1 5.86 -29.95 2.42
N GLN A 2 6.07 -29.93 3.74
CA GLN A 2 4.94 -29.74 4.65
C GLN A 2 4.42 -28.30 4.56
N PRO A 3 3.11 -28.04 4.78
CA PRO A 3 2.54 -26.69 4.72
C PRO A 3 3.27 -25.66 5.59
N VAL A 4 3.63 -26.05 6.81
CA VAL A 4 4.40 -25.19 7.73
C VAL A 4 5.76 -24.79 7.17
N ASP A 5 6.45 -25.69 6.46
CA ASP A 5 7.75 -25.41 5.86
C ASP A 5 7.62 -24.49 4.64
N GLN A 6 6.53 -24.60 3.89
CA GLN A 6 6.20 -23.67 2.80
C GLN A 6 5.97 -22.24 3.32
N ILE A 7 5.19 -22.09 4.39
CA ILE A 7 4.97 -20.79 5.03
C ILE A 7 6.28 -20.24 5.58
N LYS A 8 7.08 -21.04 6.30
CA LYS A 8 8.37 -20.61 6.83
C LYS A 8 9.35 -20.16 5.74
N SER A 9 9.44 -20.92 4.64
CA SER A 9 10.28 -20.58 3.49
C SER A 9 9.86 -19.28 2.81
N TYR A 10 8.57 -18.93 2.85
CA TYR A 10 8.10 -17.64 2.39
C TYR A 10 8.41 -16.52 3.38
N LEU A 11 8.10 -16.73 4.67
CA LEU A 11 8.35 -15.76 5.72
C LEU A 11 9.82 -15.38 5.82
N ASP A 12 10.75 -16.35 5.73
CA ASP A 12 12.20 -16.12 5.80
C ASP A 12 12.81 -15.59 4.48
N GLY A 13 12.00 -15.38 3.45
CA GLY A 13 12.40 -14.76 2.18
C GLY A 13 13.06 -15.70 1.18
N LYS A 14 13.19 -17.01 1.46
CA LYS A 14 13.68 -18.01 0.49
C LYS A 14 12.74 -18.17 -0.71
N THR A 15 11.43 -18.07 -0.46
CA THR A 15 10.39 -18.11 -1.49
C THR A 15 9.87 -16.69 -1.71
N LYS A 16 9.81 -16.24 -2.97
CA LYS A 16 9.22 -14.94 -3.33
C LYS A 16 7.69 -15.02 -3.35
N ILE A 17 7.02 -13.89 -3.08
CA ILE A 17 5.55 -13.78 -3.06
C ILE A 17 4.88 -14.42 -4.28
N ALA A 18 5.37 -14.17 -5.50
CA ALA A 18 4.76 -14.74 -6.71
C ALA A 18 4.76 -16.28 -6.72
N ALA A 19 5.85 -16.90 -6.27
CA ALA A 19 5.97 -18.36 -6.20
C ALA A 19 5.16 -18.94 -5.02
N PHE A 20 5.14 -18.25 -3.87
CA PHE A 20 4.33 -18.65 -2.73
C PHE A 20 2.83 -18.57 -3.06
N TYR A 21 2.40 -17.46 -3.67
CA TYR A 21 1.03 -17.23 -4.10
C TYR A 21 0.58 -18.32 -5.09
N ASP A 22 1.39 -18.61 -6.12
CA ASP A 22 1.10 -19.71 -7.06
C ASP A 22 0.95 -21.06 -6.34
N THR A 23 1.79 -21.33 -5.35
CA THR A 23 1.70 -22.54 -4.52
C THR A 23 0.39 -22.57 -3.73
N VAL A 24 0.01 -21.48 -3.05
CA VAL A 24 -1.25 -21.37 -2.30
C VAL A 24 -2.45 -21.62 -3.19
N THR A 25 -2.46 -21.14 -4.44
CA THR A 25 -3.60 -21.37 -5.37
C THR A 25 -3.77 -22.82 -5.82
N LYS A 26 -2.72 -23.65 -5.74
CA LYS A 26 -2.69 -25.02 -6.31
C LYS A 26 -2.64 -26.12 -5.27
N ASP A 27 -1.97 -25.88 -4.15
CA ASP A 27 -1.69 -26.89 -3.13
C ASP A 27 -2.85 -26.97 -2.13
N LYS A 28 -3.73 -27.96 -2.31
CA LYS A 28 -4.88 -28.20 -1.41
C LYS A 28 -4.47 -28.49 0.03
N GLN A 29 -3.29 -29.08 0.25
CA GLN A 29 -2.82 -29.38 1.59
C GLN A 29 -2.41 -28.09 2.31
N LEU A 30 -1.77 -27.17 1.58
CA LEU A 30 -1.44 -25.84 2.09
C LEU A 30 -2.70 -25.01 2.36
N GLN A 31 -3.68 -25.03 1.46
CA GLN A 31 -4.97 -24.34 1.64
C GLN A 31 -5.66 -24.82 2.93
N ALA A 32 -5.85 -26.13 3.08
CA ALA A 32 -6.50 -26.72 4.26
C ALA A 32 -5.70 -26.48 5.56
N TYR A 33 -4.40 -26.20 5.47
CA TYR A 33 -3.59 -25.81 6.63
C TYR A 33 -3.84 -24.36 7.02
N ILE A 34 -3.89 -23.45 6.04
CA ILE A 34 -4.15 -22.02 6.26
C ILE A 34 -5.58 -21.78 6.77
N GLU A 35 -6.56 -22.55 6.29
CA GLU A 35 -7.97 -22.50 6.73
C GLU A 35 -8.17 -22.86 8.21
N GLN A 36 -7.16 -23.44 8.88
CA GLN A 36 -7.22 -23.69 10.33
C GLN A 36 -7.11 -22.41 11.16
N ALA A 37 -6.81 -21.27 10.53
CA ALA A 37 -6.77 -19.96 11.17
C ALA A 37 -8.15 -19.61 11.76
N THR A 38 -8.27 -19.74 13.07
CA THR A 38 -9.54 -19.61 13.81
C THR A 38 -9.75 -18.21 14.39
N ASP A 39 -8.70 -17.38 14.43
CA ASP A 39 -8.74 -16.04 15.01
C ASP A 39 -7.81 -15.13 14.20
N ILE A 40 -8.37 -14.53 13.15
CA ILE A 40 -7.61 -13.70 12.22
C ILE A 40 -7.79 -12.24 12.64
N PRO A 41 -6.72 -11.43 12.67
CA PRO A 41 -6.82 -10.03 13.04
C PRO A 41 -7.89 -9.26 12.22
N PRO A 42 -8.55 -8.26 12.82
CA PRO A 42 -9.75 -7.62 12.28
C PRO A 42 -9.59 -6.90 10.92
N TYR A 43 -8.39 -6.82 10.36
CA TYR A 43 -8.16 -6.23 9.03
C TYR A 43 -8.42 -7.21 7.87
N THR A 44 -8.67 -8.50 8.14
CA THR A 44 -9.12 -9.46 7.12
C THR A 44 -10.64 -9.45 7.05
N ASN A 45 -11.21 -8.41 6.43
CA ASN A 45 -12.66 -8.35 6.16
C ASN A 45 -13.13 -9.44 5.17
N ASP A 46 -12.22 -10.32 4.71
CA ASP A 46 -12.44 -11.37 3.72
C ASP A 46 -12.96 -12.70 4.30
N GLY A 47 -13.17 -12.78 5.61
CA GLY A 47 -13.78 -13.94 6.27
C GLY A 47 -12.79 -15.01 6.75
N ASP A 48 -11.77 -15.35 5.96
CA ASP A 48 -10.68 -16.23 6.39
C ASP A 48 -9.30 -15.83 5.81
N LEU A 49 -8.23 -16.46 6.32
CA LEU A 49 -6.84 -16.11 5.99
C LEU A 49 -6.48 -16.53 4.57
N LEU A 50 -7.05 -17.63 4.09
CA LEU A 50 -6.82 -18.08 2.72
C LEU A 50 -7.44 -17.07 1.74
N LEU A 51 -8.69 -16.67 1.96
CA LEU A 51 -9.36 -15.65 1.15
C LEU A 51 -8.65 -14.30 1.21
N TYR A 52 -8.20 -13.88 2.39
CA TYR A 52 -7.38 -12.67 2.53
C TYR A 52 -6.14 -12.73 1.63
N ILE A 53 -5.39 -13.84 1.65
CA ILE A 53 -4.21 -14.04 0.81
C ILE A 53 -4.59 -14.01 -0.67
N LEU A 54 -5.66 -14.71 -1.07
CA LEU A 54 -6.13 -14.80 -2.45
C LEU A 54 -6.73 -13.49 -3.01
N ASN A 55 -7.08 -12.54 -2.14
CA ASN A 55 -7.54 -11.21 -2.53
C ASN A 55 -6.40 -10.18 -2.66
N GLN A 56 -5.16 -10.54 -2.29
CA GLN A 56 -4.01 -9.65 -2.46
C GLN A 56 -3.49 -9.62 -3.90
N ASN A 57 -2.85 -8.53 -4.28
CA ASN A 57 -2.11 -8.43 -5.54
C ASN A 57 -0.64 -8.86 -5.34
N PRO A 58 -0.18 -10.02 -5.83
CA PRO A 58 1.18 -10.51 -5.59
C PRO A 58 2.28 -9.69 -6.27
N ALA A 59 1.93 -8.72 -7.13
CA ALA A 59 2.89 -7.76 -7.70
C ALA A 59 3.21 -6.59 -6.75
N ALA A 60 2.34 -6.29 -5.78
CA ALA A 60 2.48 -5.13 -4.92
C ALA A 60 3.37 -5.40 -3.70
N VAL A 61 4.23 -4.44 -3.35
CA VAL A 61 5.07 -4.54 -2.14
C VAL A 61 4.24 -4.64 -0.86
N ALA A 62 3.11 -3.93 -0.82
CA ALA A 62 2.20 -3.91 0.33
C ALA A 62 1.63 -5.31 0.60
N SER A 63 1.28 -6.05 -0.46
CA SER A 63 0.81 -7.43 -0.36
C SER A 63 1.84 -8.35 0.29
N ASP A 64 3.14 -8.21 0.00
CA ASP A 64 4.17 -9.04 0.63
C ASP A 64 4.25 -8.79 2.14
N ILE A 65 4.14 -7.53 2.55
CA ILE A 65 4.12 -7.14 3.97
C ILE A 65 2.88 -7.71 4.66
N ASN A 66 1.71 -7.49 4.05
CA ASN A 66 0.40 -7.91 4.53
C ASN A 66 0.31 -9.43 4.72
N ILE A 67 0.72 -10.20 3.71
CA ILE A 67 0.68 -11.67 3.76
C ILE A 67 1.69 -12.18 4.80
N LYS A 68 2.91 -11.64 4.84
CA LYS A 68 3.91 -12.04 5.85
C LYS A 68 3.43 -11.75 7.27
N ASP A 69 2.86 -10.59 7.52
CA ASP A 69 2.33 -10.22 8.84
C ASP A 69 1.18 -11.14 9.27
N ALA A 70 0.23 -11.42 8.36
CA ALA A 70 -0.89 -12.32 8.63
C ALA A 70 -0.42 -13.76 8.91
N LEU A 71 0.50 -14.29 8.11
CA LEU A 71 1.06 -15.64 8.30
C LEU A 71 1.94 -15.75 9.55
N ALA A 72 2.71 -14.70 9.88
CA ALA A 72 3.51 -14.66 11.10
C ALA A 72 2.61 -14.71 12.35
N LYS A 73 1.52 -13.95 12.36
CA LYS A 73 0.51 -13.99 13.43
C LYS A 73 -0.16 -15.37 13.52
N PHE A 74 -0.51 -15.97 12.38
CA PHE A 74 -1.05 -17.33 12.32
C PHE A 74 -0.11 -18.35 12.95
N LEU A 75 1.16 -18.40 12.53
CA LEU A 75 2.15 -19.33 13.12
C LEU A 75 2.40 -19.05 14.61
N LYS A 76 2.35 -17.79 15.04
CA LYS A 76 2.47 -17.42 16.45
C LYS A 76 1.31 -17.97 17.29
N VAL A 77 0.08 -17.92 16.80
CA VAL A 77 -1.10 -18.51 17.46
C VAL A 77 -0.95 -20.03 17.59
N MET A 78 -0.35 -20.68 16.59
CA MET A 78 -0.05 -22.12 16.63
C MET A 78 1.16 -22.49 17.52
N GLY A 79 1.86 -21.53 18.13
CA GLY A 79 3.06 -21.78 18.92
C GLY A 79 4.28 -22.21 18.09
N ILE A 80 4.31 -21.86 16.80
CA ILE A 80 5.38 -22.23 15.88
C ILE A 80 6.39 -21.08 15.76
N GLU A 81 7.62 -21.32 16.19
CA GLU A 81 8.72 -20.36 16.01
C GLU A 81 9.05 -20.14 14.53
N HIS A 82 9.26 -18.89 14.14
CA HIS A 82 9.55 -18.49 12.77
C HIS A 82 10.35 -17.18 12.74
N GLN A 83 10.94 -16.87 11.58
CA GLN A 83 11.60 -15.59 11.30
C GLN A 83 10.91 -14.94 10.10
N VAL A 84 10.92 -13.60 10.05
CA VAL A 84 10.30 -12.82 8.98
C VAL A 84 11.36 -11.92 8.33
N ASP A 85 11.58 -12.12 7.03
CA ASP A 85 12.37 -11.26 6.17
C ASP A 85 11.73 -9.86 6.08
N GLN A 86 12.48 -8.86 6.52
CA GLN A 86 12.04 -7.46 6.60
C GLN A 86 12.28 -6.68 5.30
N THR A 87 12.87 -7.28 4.26
CA THR A 87 13.29 -6.58 3.04
C THR A 87 12.17 -5.73 2.42
N SER A 88 10.94 -6.24 2.33
CA SER A 88 9.80 -5.51 1.76
C SER A 88 9.32 -4.38 2.68
N LEU A 89 9.30 -4.61 3.99
CA LEU A 89 8.97 -3.59 4.97
C LEU A 89 9.98 -2.44 4.94
N ASP A 90 11.27 -2.77 4.99
CA ASP A 90 12.37 -1.80 4.91
C ASP A 90 12.27 -0.93 3.65
N ARG A 91 11.86 -1.51 2.52
CA ARG A 91 11.62 -0.78 1.27
C ARG A 91 10.42 0.15 1.37
N TYR A 92 9.30 -0.35 1.88
CA TYR A 92 8.09 0.43 2.05
C TYR A 92 8.30 1.62 2.99
N GLU A 93 9.04 1.42 4.09
CA GLU A 93 9.41 2.49 5.02
C GLU A 93 10.21 3.62 4.37
N LEU A 94 11.03 3.34 3.35
CA LEU A 94 11.71 4.42 2.61
C LEU A 94 10.73 5.39 1.97
N VAL A 95 9.62 4.85 1.46
CA VAL A 95 8.57 5.65 0.83
C VAL A 95 7.80 6.41 1.90
N LEU A 96 7.46 5.77 3.02
CA LEU A 96 6.83 6.45 4.16
C LEU A 96 7.69 7.61 4.68
N ASP A 97 8.99 7.39 4.89
CA ASP A 97 9.94 8.42 5.36
C ASP A 97 10.05 9.61 4.41
N ALA A 98 9.84 9.38 3.11
CA ALA A 98 9.90 10.41 2.08
C ALA A 98 8.56 11.11 1.83
N THR A 99 7.45 10.48 2.21
CA THR A 99 6.10 10.95 1.90
C THR A 99 5.66 12.02 2.91
N PRO A 100 5.28 13.23 2.46
CA PRO A 100 4.82 14.26 3.37
C PRO A 100 3.43 13.92 3.93
N ALA A 101 3.15 14.35 5.16
CA ALA A 101 1.91 14.01 5.88
C ALA A 101 0.59 14.43 5.20
N TRP A 102 0.63 15.38 4.26
CA TRP A 102 -0.54 15.81 3.48
C TRP A 102 -0.81 14.92 2.25
N LEU A 103 0.07 13.97 1.95
CA LEU A 103 -0.01 13.09 0.80
C LEU A 103 -0.24 11.65 1.25
N SER A 104 -1.26 11.02 0.68
CA SER A 104 -1.41 9.57 0.68
C SER A 104 -1.14 9.05 -0.72
N LEU A 105 -0.24 8.08 -0.85
CA LEU A 105 0.13 7.48 -2.11
C LEU A 105 -0.65 6.18 -2.30
N PRO A 106 -1.27 5.95 -3.48
CA PRO A 106 -1.83 4.64 -3.78
C PRO A 106 -0.72 3.60 -3.90
N ASP A 107 -0.99 2.35 -3.52
CA ASP A 107 -0.02 1.26 -3.53
C ASP A 107 0.66 1.08 -4.90
N SER A 108 -0.11 1.23 -5.98
CA SER A 108 0.41 1.17 -7.35
C SER A 108 1.52 2.21 -7.62
N TYR A 109 1.39 3.41 -7.06
CA TYR A 109 2.40 4.45 -7.21
C TYR A 109 3.61 4.22 -6.29
N ILE A 110 3.41 3.61 -5.12
CA ILE A 110 4.50 3.18 -4.24
C ILE A 110 5.40 2.16 -4.97
N ASP A 111 4.80 1.21 -5.68
CA ASP A 111 5.55 0.24 -6.49
C ASP A 111 6.37 0.94 -7.59
N ILE A 112 5.77 1.89 -8.31
CA ILE A 112 6.47 2.71 -9.31
C ILE A 112 7.67 3.45 -8.70
N LEU A 113 7.51 4.04 -7.51
CA LEU A 113 8.63 4.70 -6.82
C LEU A 113 9.75 3.70 -6.53
N LEU A 114 9.40 2.54 -5.98
CA LEU A 114 10.35 1.52 -5.55
C LEU A 114 11.10 0.81 -6.67
N GLU A 115 10.52 0.72 -7.87
CA GLU A 115 11.18 0.20 -9.07
C GLU A 115 12.22 1.18 -9.64
N ASN A 116 11.97 2.48 -9.50
CA ASN A 116 12.82 3.53 -10.10
C ASN A 116 14.01 3.96 -9.23
N ILE A 117 14.17 3.38 -8.03
CA ILE A 117 15.24 3.78 -7.10
C ILE A 117 16.35 2.73 -7.11
N PRO A 118 17.60 3.12 -7.47
CA PRO A 118 18.72 2.20 -7.44
C PRO A 118 18.96 1.63 -6.04
N THR A 119 19.07 0.31 -5.96
CA THR A 119 19.37 -0.42 -4.71
C THR A 119 20.82 -0.26 -4.26
N THR A 120 21.70 0.23 -5.14
CA THR A 120 23.11 0.54 -4.84
C THR A 120 23.30 1.77 -3.95
N LEU A 121 22.26 2.61 -3.82
CA LEU A 121 22.29 3.80 -2.98
C LEU A 121 22.02 3.45 -1.51
N GLY A 122 22.71 4.14 -0.60
CA GLY A 122 22.39 4.08 0.83
C GLY A 122 21.00 4.66 1.14
N ARG A 123 20.42 4.27 2.29
CA ARG A 123 19.06 4.66 2.72
C ARG A 123 18.77 6.16 2.56
N THR A 124 19.63 7.03 3.10
CA THR A 124 19.44 8.49 3.03
C THR A 124 19.36 9.03 1.60
N ALA A 125 20.19 8.50 0.68
CA ALA A 125 20.16 8.90 -0.72
C ALA A 125 18.89 8.42 -1.43
N ARG A 126 18.40 7.22 -1.09
CA ARG A 126 17.14 6.67 -1.61
C ARG A 126 15.93 7.49 -1.15
N VAL A 127 15.84 7.80 0.14
CA VAL A 127 14.78 8.67 0.70
C VAL A 127 14.79 10.04 0.02
N LYS A 128 15.97 10.64 -0.16
CA LYS A 128 16.10 11.92 -0.87
C LYS A 128 15.62 11.83 -2.33
N ALA A 129 15.95 10.74 -3.04
CA ALA A 129 15.51 10.53 -4.41
C ALA A 129 13.98 10.41 -4.51
N ILE A 130 13.35 9.64 -3.60
CA ILE A 130 11.89 9.54 -3.51
C ILE A 130 11.27 10.92 -3.26
N LYS A 131 11.79 11.64 -2.26
CA LYS A 131 11.26 12.95 -1.87
C LYS A 131 11.30 13.96 -3.02
N ASN A 132 12.38 13.95 -3.79
CA ASN A 132 12.50 14.79 -4.98
C ASN A 132 11.44 14.42 -6.03
N LYS A 133 11.30 13.12 -6.34
CA LYS A 133 10.30 12.64 -7.30
C LYS A 133 8.87 12.99 -6.87
N ILE A 134 8.54 12.82 -5.59
CA ILE A 134 7.25 13.24 -5.03
C ILE A 134 7.05 14.75 -5.20
N SER A 135 8.05 15.56 -4.89
CA SER A 135 7.96 17.02 -4.98
C SER A 135 7.79 17.51 -6.42
N ASP A 136 8.40 16.81 -7.38
CA ASP A 136 8.33 17.14 -8.80
C ASP A 136 6.98 16.77 -9.41
N GLU A 137 6.38 15.65 -8.98
CA GLU A 137 5.13 15.12 -9.57
C GLU A 137 3.87 15.58 -8.82
N PHE A 138 3.86 15.60 -7.48
CA PHE A 138 2.72 16.01 -6.66
C PHE A 138 2.72 17.51 -6.40
N ARG A 139 2.40 18.26 -7.45
CA ARG A 139 2.48 19.72 -7.45
C ARG A 139 1.20 20.36 -6.92
N TYR A 140 1.38 21.48 -6.23
CA TYR A 140 0.28 22.34 -5.79
C TYR A 140 0.58 23.82 -6.06
N LEU A 141 -0.45 24.66 -6.19
CA LEU A 141 -0.28 26.07 -6.56
C LEU A 141 0.19 26.96 -5.40
N LYS A 142 -0.54 26.97 -4.27
CA LYS A 142 -0.22 27.83 -3.11
C LYS A 142 0.10 27.05 -1.86
N LYS A 143 -0.77 26.10 -1.50
CA LYS A 143 -0.68 25.29 -0.29
C LYS A 143 -1.08 23.85 -0.64
N PRO A 144 -0.57 22.84 0.07
CA PRO A 144 -1.05 21.47 -0.08
C PRO A 144 -2.51 21.34 0.37
N PRO A 145 -3.21 20.28 -0.08
CA PRO A 145 -4.57 20.00 0.35
C PRO A 145 -4.63 19.68 1.84
N LYS A 146 -5.71 20.10 2.48
CA LYS A 146 -6.14 19.67 3.81
C LYS A 146 -7.37 18.79 3.64
N TRP A 147 -7.12 17.49 3.66
CA TRP A 147 -8.15 16.48 3.49
C TRP A 147 -9.10 16.44 4.69
N LEU A 148 -10.39 16.33 4.40
CA LEU A 148 -11.43 16.20 5.41
C LEU A 148 -11.49 14.77 5.92
N GLN A 149 -11.43 13.81 4.99
CA GLN A 149 -11.27 12.38 5.26
C GLN A 149 -10.59 11.70 4.06
N GLU A 150 -10.08 10.49 4.27
CA GLU A 150 -9.50 9.61 3.23
C GLU A 150 -8.72 10.37 2.14
N PRO A 151 -7.49 10.84 2.47
CA PRO A 151 -6.66 11.57 1.51
C PRO A 151 -6.51 10.80 0.19
N ALA A 152 -6.97 11.39 -0.90
CA ALA A 152 -6.89 10.76 -2.22
C ALA A 152 -6.46 11.80 -3.27
N TRP A 153 -5.19 11.73 -3.67
CA TRP A 153 -4.71 12.55 -4.77
C TRP A 153 -5.34 12.07 -6.08
N ILE A 154 -5.70 13.01 -6.96
CA ILE A 154 -6.37 12.68 -8.23
C ILE A 154 -5.33 12.44 -9.32
N PHE A 155 -5.54 11.40 -10.11
CA PHE A 155 -4.67 10.99 -11.20
C PHE A 155 -5.40 11.03 -12.56
N ALA A 156 -4.63 11.26 -13.63
CA ALA A 156 -5.04 10.98 -15.00
C ALA A 156 -4.12 9.88 -15.56
N GLY A 157 -4.61 8.63 -15.54
CA GLY A 157 -3.75 7.45 -15.71
C GLY A 157 -2.81 7.33 -14.51
N ASP A 158 -1.50 7.18 -14.78
CA ASP A 158 -0.48 7.07 -13.72
C ASP A 158 0.10 8.43 -13.30
N ARG A 159 -0.42 9.54 -13.85
CA ARG A 159 0.10 10.88 -13.59
C ARG A 159 -0.75 11.62 -12.56
N PRO A 160 -0.17 12.09 -11.43
CA PRO A 160 -0.90 12.94 -10.49
C PRO A 160 -1.25 14.30 -11.12
N LEU A 161 -2.45 14.79 -10.82
CA LEU A 161 -2.90 16.11 -11.25
C LEU A 161 -2.35 17.21 -10.33
N ILE A 162 -2.38 18.45 -10.80
CA ILE A 162 -1.88 19.59 -10.01
C ILE A 162 -3.00 20.07 -9.09
N PHE A 163 -2.76 20.12 -7.79
CA PHE A 163 -3.71 20.68 -6.84
C PHE A 163 -3.73 22.22 -6.91
N ILE A 164 -4.89 22.79 -7.20
CA ILE A 164 -5.05 24.25 -7.37
C ILE A 164 -5.50 24.91 -6.09
N GLY A 165 -6.42 24.27 -5.36
CA GLY A 165 -6.96 24.79 -4.13
C GLY A 165 -8.17 23.99 -3.65
N GLN A 166 -8.69 24.39 -2.50
CA GLN A 166 -9.91 23.84 -1.93
C GLN A 166 -10.84 24.95 -1.48
N LEU A 167 -12.13 24.64 -1.41
CA LEU A 167 -13.21 25.52 -1.01
C LEU A 167 -14.03 24.84 0.08
N ASP A 168 -14.34 25.59 1.12
CA ASP A 168 -15.26 25.18 2.17
C ASP A 168 -16.71 25.34 1.69
N LEU A 169 -17.52 24.31 1.88
CA LEU A 169 -18.93 24.27 1.56
C LEU A 169 -19.83 24.15 2.80
N GLY A 170 -19.30 24.26 4.02
CA GLY A 170 -20.06 24.12 5.26
C GLY A 170 -21.25 25.09 5.38
N ASP A 171 -21.20 26.27 4.75
CA ASP A 171 -22.35 27.20 4.74
C ASP A 171 -23.46 26.80 3.74
N LEU A 172 -23.16 25.88 2.81
CA LEU A 172 -24.07 25.42 1.76
C LEU A 172 -24.66 24.02 2.04
N LEU A 173 -24.06 23.28 2.97
CA LEU A 173 -24.43 21.90 3.31
C LEU A 173 -24.53 21.77 4.83
N HIS A 174 -25.35 20.85 5.33
CA HIS A 174 -25.51 20.66 6.78
C HIS A 174 -24.30 20.00 7.47
N ASP A 175 -23.42 19.38 6.67
CA ASP A 175 -22.25 18.63 7.12
C ASP A 175 -20.97 19.39 6.76
N ASP A 176 -19.86 19.08 7.45
CA ASP A 176 -18.54 19.59 7.06
C ASP A 176 -18.25 19.11 5.63
N ALA A 177 -18.06 20.06 4.70
CA ALA A 177 -17.91 19.73 3.29
C ALA A 177 -16.82 20.56 2.63
N GLN A 178 -16.00 19.91 1.82
CA GLN A 178 -14.90 20.53 1.11
C GLN A 178 -14.93 20.11 -0.37
N VAL A 179 -14.67 21.06 -1.26
CA VAL A 179 -14.38 20.79 -2.67
C VAL A 179 -12.91 21.04 -2.94
N TYR A 180 -12.26 20.06 -3.57
CA TYR A 180 -10.88 20.13 -4.02
C TYR A 180 -10.85 20.31 -5.52
N VAL A 181 -10.00 21.21 -5.99
CA VAL A 181 -9.84 21.54 -7.42
C VAL A 181 -8.47 21.09 -7.90
N PHE A 182 -8.46 20.28 -8.95
CA PHE A 182 -7.28 19.77 -9.62
C PHE A 182 -7.22 20.27 -11.06
N PHE A 183 -6.02 20.47 -11.57
CA PHE A 183 -5.77 20.84 -12.95
C PHE A 183 -5.01 19.74 -13.68
N ASP A 184 -5.58 19.32 -14.81
CA ASP A 184 -4.94 18.44 -15.75
C ASP A 184 -4.24 19.24 -16.86
N ASN A 185 -2.92 19.30 -16.78
CA ASN A 185 -2.10 20.02 -17.75
C ASN A 185 -2.16 19.41 -19.17
N SER A 186 -2.46 18.12 -19.32
CA SER A 186 -2.54 17.49 -20.65
C SER A 186 -3.82 17.87 -21.39
N ASN A 187 -4.94 17.87 -20.67
CA ASN A 187 -6.25 18.17 -21.23
C ASN A 187 -6.68 19.63 -21.06
N GLN A 188 -5.85 20.44 -20.38
CA GLN A 188 -6.16 21.83 -19.99
C GLN A 188 -7.53 21.94 -19.30
N ALA A 189 -7.83 20.96 -18.43
CA ALA A 189 -9.14 20.80 -17.81
C ALA A 189 -9.04 20.85 -16.28
N PHE A 190 -10.13 21.26 -15.64
CA PHE A 190 -10.28 21.22 -14.19
C PHE A 190 -11.12 20.01 -13.79
N LEU A 191 -10.66 19.33 -12.75
CA LEU A 191 -11.40 18.28 -12.08
C LEU A 191 -11.73 18.74 -10.66
N THR A 192 -12.93 18.42 -10.20
CA THR A 192 -13.36 18.74 -8.85
C THR A 192 -13.81 17.49 -8.12
N VAL A 193 -13.46 17.41 -6.85
CA VAL A 193 -13.85 16.30 -5.96
C VAL A 193 -14.45 16.90 -4.70
N LYS A 194 -15.60 16.37 -4.29
CA LYS A 194 -16.28 16.78 -3.07
C LYS A 194 -16.11 15.71 -2.00
N GLN A 195 -15.79 16.13 -0.78
CA GLN A 195 -15.86 15.30 0.42
C GLN A 195 -16.85 15.93 1.40
N CYS A 196 -17.63 15.10 2.07
CA CYS A 196 -18.54 15.46 3.17
C CYS A 196 -18.21 14.53 4.34
N ALA A 197 -18.16 15.02 5.58
CA ALA A 197 -17.89 14.22 6.79
C ALA A 197 -19.07 14.25 7.75
#